data_AF-A0AAU9S3F4-F1
#
_entry.id   AF-A0AAU9S3F4-F1
#
_cell.length_a   1.000
_cell.length_b   1.000
_cell.length_c   1.000
_cell.angle_alpha   90.00
_cell.angle_beta   90.00
_cell.angle_gamma   90.00
#
_symmetry.space_group_name_H-M   'P 1'
#
loop_
_entity.id
_entity.type
_entity.pdbx_description
1 polymer ?
#
loop_
_entity_poly.entity_id
_entity_poly.type
_entity_poly.pdbx_seq_one_letter_code
_entity_poly.pdbx_strand_id
1 'polypeptide(L)' 'MAWAQPEYATAKIAVWWDMKGCPIPEGYDARRIRPNMEAAFKKLGYSGPVSIKKQTPDHLLRGVSSTGVALAHVIPG' A
#
# COMPACT_ATOMS: atom_id res chain seq x y z
N MET A 1 18.51 -3.63 -9.60
CA MET A 1 17.66 -3.98 -8.45
C MET A 1 18.29 -3.40 -7.20
N ALA A 2 17.54 -2.67 -6.38
CA ALA A 2 18.02 -2.13 -5.12
C ALA A 2 17.67 -3.09 -3.98
N TRP A 3 18.65 -3.39 -3.13
CA TRP A 3 18.46 -4.15 -1.91
C TRP A 3 18.14 -3.20 -0.76
N ALA A 4 17.41 -3.69 0.24
CA ALA A 4 17.14 -2.93 1.45
C ALA A 4 18.45 -2.53 2.13
N GLN A 5 18.60 -1.23 2.43
CA GLN A 5 19.65 -0.80 3.34
C GLN A 5 19.32 -1.31 4.76
N PRO A 6 20.32 -1.62 5.61
CA PRO A 6 20.10 -2.21 6.92
C PRO A 6 19.08 -1.47 7.79
N GLU A 7 19.07 -0.14 7.74
CA GLU A 7 18.16 0.74 8.45
C GLU A 7 16.68 0.62 8.02
N TYR A 8 16.43 0.12 6.81
CA TYR A 8 15.08 -0.04 6.26
C TYR A 8 14.61 -1.49 6.18
N ALA A 9 15.48 -2.47 6.45
CA ALA A 9 15.17 -3.89 6.32
C ALA A 9 13.90 -4.29 7.09
N THR A 10 13.70 -3.74 8.30
CA THR A 10 12.53 -4.03 9.15
C THR A 10 11.53 -2.88 9.25
N ALA A 11 11.71 -1.82 8.45
CA ALA A 11 10.83 -0.66 8.48
C ALA A 11 9.41 -1.01 7.98
N LYS A 12 8.39 -0.27 8.44
CA LYS A 12 7.01 -0.43 7.94
C LYS A 12 6.95 -0.12 6.45
N ILE A 13 6.30 -1.00 5.70
CA ILE A 13 6.09 -0.88 4.26
C ILE A 13 4.66 -0.41 4.03
N ALA A 14 4.50 0.74 3.37
CA ALA A 14 3.20 1.26 2.96
C ALA A 14 3.04 1.12 1.44
N VAL A 15 2.04 0.36 1.00
CA VAL A 15 1.70 0.18 -0.41
C VAL A 15 0.50 1.05 -0.73
N TRP A 16 0.67 2.01 -1.64
CA TRP A 16 -0.42 2.82 -2.17
C TRP A 16 -0.89 2.18 -3.48
N TRP A 17 -2.10 1.65 -3.49
CA TRP A 17 -2.61 0.90 -4.61
C TRP A 17 -3.78 1.61 -5.28
N ASP A 18 -3.56 2.05 -6.52
CA ASP A 18 -4.64 2.44 -7.41
C ASP A 18 -5.33 1.20 -7.98
N MET A 19 -6.45 0.80 -7.37
CA MET A 19 -7.28 -0.29 -7.86
C MET A 19 -8.07 0.07 -9.13
N LYS A 20 -8.13 1.34 -9.55
CA LYS A 20 -8.77 1.73 -10.81
C LYS A 20 -7.83 1.49 -11.98
N GLY A 21 -6.60 1.98 -11.90
CA GLY A 21 -5.57 1.76 -12.92
C GLY A 21 -4.99 0.35 -12.90
N CYS A 22 -4.92 -0.28 -11.73
CA CYS A 22 -4.41 -1.64 -11.53
C CYS A 22 -5.45 -2.51 -10.81
N PRO A 23 -6.57 -2.88 -11.47
CA PRO A 23 -7.59 -3.72 -10.87
C PRO A 23 -7.07 -5.15 -10.65
N ILE A 24 -7.72 -5.86 -9.73
CA ILE A 24 -7.50 -7.30 -9.56
C ILE A 24 -8.13 -8.01 -10.76
N PRO A 25 -7.39 -8.87 -11.49
CA PRO A 25 -7.96 -9.63 -12.59
C PRO A 25 -9.12 -10.51 -12.14
N GLU A 26 -10.10 -10.70 -13.02
CA GLU A 26 -11.21 -11.60 -12.75
C GLU A 26 -10.71 -13.04 -12.52
N GLY A 27 -11.28 -13.72 -11.52
CA GLY A 27 -10.84 -15.06 -11.11
C GLY A 27 -9.55 -15.11 -10.28
N TYR A 28 -8.88 -13.96 -10.04
CA TYR A 28 -7.71 -13.93 -9.17
C TYR A 28 -8.08 -13.90 -7.68
N ASP A 29 -7.50 -14.80 -6.88
CA ASP A 29 -7.73 -14.83 -5.43
C ASP A 29 -7.04 -13.63 -4.74
N ALA A 30 -7.85 -12.63 -4.37
CA ALA A 30 -7.39 -11.43 -3.68
C ALA A 30 -6.63 -11.72 -2.37
N ARG A 31 -6.88 -12.86 -1.72
CA ARG A 31 -6.16 -13.26 -0.50
C ARG A 31 -4.67 -13.49 -0.75
N ARG A 32 -4.27 -13.72 -2.01
CA ARG A 32 -2.87 -13.94 -2.41
C ARG A 32 -2.08 -12.65 -2.60
N ILE A 33 -2.74 -11.49 -2.69
CA ILE A 33 -2.07 -10.21 -2.98
C ILE A 33 -1.03 -9.89 -1.91
N ARG A 34 -1.46 -9.85 -0.64
CA ARG A 34 -0.59 -9.50 0.48
C ARG A 34 0.59 -10.49 0.65
N PRO A 35 0.37 -11.82 0.69
CA PRO A 35 1.46 -12.78 0.75
C PRO A 35 2.45 -12.68 -0.43
N ASN A 36 1.96 -12.41 -1.64
CA ASN A 36 2.82 -12.25 -2.81
C ASN A 36 3.67 -10.98 -2.72
N MET A 37 3.09 -9.88 -2.23
CA MET A 37 3.83 -8.63 -1.96
C MET A 37 4.89 -8.84 -0.88
N GLU A 38 4.54 -9.45 0.25
CA GLU A 38 5.48 -9.77 1.33
C GLU A 38 6.64 -10.66 0.84
N ALA A 39 6.34 -11.67 0.02
CA ALA A 39 7.36 -12.53 -0.58
C ALA A 39 8.29 -11.75 -1.54
N ALA A 40 7.74 -10.83 -2.33
CA ALA A 40 8.52 -9.97 -3.22
C ALA A 40 9.42 -8.99 -2.42
N PHE A 41 8.88 -8.36 -1.38
CA PHE A 41 9.64 -7.47 -0.50
C PHE A 41 10.76 -8.22 0.23
N LYS A 42 10.49 -9.44 0.70
CA LYS A 42 11.50 -10.29 1.34
C LYS A 42 12.65 -10.63 0.39
N LYS A 43 12.37 -10.90 -0.89
CA LYS A 43 13.41 -11.09 -1.92
C LYS A 43 14.27 -9.86 -2.16
N LEU A 44 13.80 -8.68 -1.77
CA LEU A 44 14.55 -7.41 -1.85
C LEU A 44 15.22 -7.03 -0.52
N GLY A 45 15.11 -7.87 0.53
CA GLY A 45 15.69 -7.62 1.85
C GLY A 45 14.77 -6.87 2.82
N TYR A 46 13.51 -6.63 2.46
CA TYR A 46 12.54 -6.00 3.34
C TYR A 46 11.65 -7.05 4.01
N SER A 47 11.62 -7.06 5.34
CA SER A 47 10.84 -7.98 6.17
C SER A 47 9.93 -7.27 7.17
N GLY A 48 9.77 -5.95 7.06
CA GLY A 48 8.90 -5.19 7.93
C GLY A 48 7.40 -5.38 7.64
N PRO A 49 6.52 -4.90 8.54
CA PRO A 49 5.07 -5.04 8.38
C PRO A 49 4.54 -4.31 7.14
N VAL A 50 3.69 -4.98 6.36
CA VAL A 50 3.06 -4.41 5.15
C VAL A 50 1.66 -3.87 5.47
N SER A 51 1.43 -2.61 5.10
CA SER A 51 0.11 -1.96 5.10
C SER A 51 -0.29 -1.58 3.68
N ILE A 52 -1.43 -2.07 3.20
CA ILE A 52 -1.96 -1.74 1.88
C ILE A 52 -3.04 -0.67 2.04
N LYS A 53 -2.91 0.42 1.30
CA LYS A 53 -3.85 1.56 1.30
C LYS A 53 -4.39 1.75 -0.11
N LYS A 54 -5.68 2.04 -0.22
CA LYS A 54 -6.27 2.48 -1.49
C LYS A 54 -5.73 3.88 -1.81
N GLN A 55 -5.21 4.07 -3.01
CA GLN A 55 -4.84 5.40 -3.47
C GLN A 55 -6.11 6.22 -3.63
N THR A 56 -6.22 7.29 -2.85
CA THR A 56 -7.27 8.28 -3.04
C THR A 56 -6.87 9.20 -4.19
N PRO A 57 -7.72 9.39 -5.21
CA PRO A 57 -7.44 10.31 -6.29
C PRO A 57 -7.09 11.72 -5.79
N ASP A 58 -6.06 12.33 -6.37
CA ASP A 58 -5.55 13.64 -5.97
C ASP A 58 -6.62 14.74 -6.00
N HIS A 59 -7.57 14.69 -6.93
CA HIS A 59 -8.68 15.66 -7.00
C HIS A 59 -9.60 15.57 -5.77
N LEU A 60 -9.81 14.37 -5.23
CA LEU A 60 -10.56 14.19 -3.98
C LEU A 60 -9.75 14.65 -2.78
N LEU A 61 -8.44 14.35 -2.75
CA LEU A 61 -7.55 14.85 -1.68
C LEU A 61 -7.49 16.38 -1.65
N ARG A 62 -7.37 17.02 -2.82
CA ARG A 62 -7.40 18.49 -2.95
C ARG A 62 -8.75 19.08 -2.55
N GLY A 63 -9.85 18.48 -3.01
CA GLY A 63 -11.19 18.91 -2.65
C GLY A 63 -11.40 18.86 -1.13
N VAL A 64 -11.07 17.73 -0.49
CA VAL A 64 -11.22 17.59 0.96
C VAL A 64 -10.26 18.50 1.73
N SER A 65 -8.99 18.63 1.29
CA SER A 65 -8.04 19.56 1.91
C SER A 65 -8.52 21.01 1.88
N SER A 66 -9.26 21.41 0.83
CA SER A 66 -9.82 22.77 0.72
C SER A 66 -11.02 23.03 1.64
N THR A 67 -11.64 21.97 2.18
CA THR A 67 -12.77 22.07 3.12
C THR A 67 -12.36 22.13 4.60
N GLY A 68 -11.06 22.01 4.91
CA GLY A 68 -10.55 21.99 6.29
C GLY A 68 -10.84 20.68 7.05
N VAL A 69 -11.42 19.67 6.38
CA VAL A 69 -11.68 18.35 6.97
C VAL A 69 -10.41 17.51 6.95
N ALA A 70 -9.93 17.10 8.12
CA ALA A 70 -8.81 16.17 8.23
C ALA A 70 -9.23 14.75 7.80
N LEU A 71 -8.54 14.18 6.82
CA LEU A 71 -8.79 12.81 6.36
C LEU A 71 -8.25 11.81 7.41
N ALA A 72 -9.12 11.30 8.27
CA ALA A 72 -8.76 10.21 9.19
C ALA A 72 -8.87 8.86 8.46
N HIS A 73 -7.75 8.18 8.28
CA HIS A 73 -7.74 6.81 7.73
C HIS A 73 -8.27 5.84 8.79
N VAL A 74 -9.56 5.50 8.74
CA VAL A 74 -10.14 4.49 9.64
C VAL A 74 -9.69 3.11 9.17
N ILE A 75 -8.92 2.42 10.01
CA ILE A 75 -8.67 0.98 9.85
C ILE A 75 -9.86 0.27 10.53
N PRO A 76 -10.69 -0.52 9.82
CA PRO A 76 -11.70 -1.34 10.48
C PRO A 76 -11.01 -2.36 11.39
N GLY A 77 -11.48 -2.48 12.64
CA GLY A 77 -11.00 -3.45 13.63
C GLY A 77 -11.40 -4.89 13.32
#